data_AF-A0A4R5W7H2-F1
#
_entry.id   AF-A0A4R5W7H2-F1
#
_cell.length_a   1.000
_cell.length_b   1.000
_cell.length_c   1.000
_cell.angle_alpha   90.00
_cell.angle_beta   90.00
_cell.angle_gamma   90.00
#
_symmetry.space_group_name_H-M   'P 1'
#
loop_
_entity.id
_entity.type
_entity.pdbx_description
1 polymer ?
#
loop_
_entity_poly.entity_id
_entity_poly.type
_entity_poly.pdbx_seq_one_letter_code
_entity_poly.pdbx_strand_id
1 'polypeptide(L)'
;MSPRMQALCCECGQLRTCTRPRNHIEDNYWLRKPVDRDWHRETGDLKCANCGTVTRHAIILPDGHWAQNHAEKLRKAGTGWYFKNLTDADRKRIQERWHDGHPRNPRTWHQWFRSDEDEARAAGRTHLRAVCKALVPVPKRTWEQRYPSGGLDSDVLVKPRVYDPEPDADGWEYVQCVDCLYRSNQIAIDEQRKELKDKLLEYAGKLSTLDPATVISLVEQFRDAEADQ
;
A
#
# COMPACT_ATOMS: atom_id res chain seq x y z
N MET A 1 -28.91 -23.49 -0.70
CA MET A 1 -29.24 -22.05 -0.76
C MET A 1 -28.11 -21.34 -1.46
N SER A 2 -28.37 -20.55 -2.49
CA SER A 2 -27.34 -19.71 -3.11
C SER A 2 -26.85 -18.65 -2.10
N PRO A 3 -25.54 -18.39 -2.00
CA PRO A 3 -25.01 -17.42 -1.05
C PRO A 3 -25.61 -16.02 -1.34
N ARG A 4 -26.07 -15.34 -0.29
CA ARG A 4 -26.50 -13.94 -0.38
C ARG A 4 -25.25 -13.07 -0.27
N MET A 5 -25.02 -12.23 -1.27
CA MET A 5 -23.96 -11.22 -1.29
C MET A 5 -24.53 -9.88 -0.86
N GLN A 6 -23.67 -9.02 -0.31
CA GLN A 6 -24.00 -7.62 -0.10
C GLN A 6 -23.56 -6.81 -1.33
N ALA A 7 -24.29 -5.73 -1.63
CA ALA A 7 -23.99 -4.84 -2.73
C ALA A 7 -24.34 -3.40 -2.36
N LEU A 8 -23.43 -2.48 -2.65
CA LEU A 8 -23.55 -1.05 -2.39
C LEU A 8 -23.90 -0.32 -3.68
N CYS A 9 -24.96 0.48 -3.69
CA CYS A 9 -25.29 1.31 -4.85
C CYS A 9 -24.18 2.34 -5.09
N CYS A 10 -23.61 2.39 -6.29
CA CYS A 10 -22.54 3.33 -6.64
C CYS A 10 -23.02 4.78 -6.75
N GLU A 11 -24.32 5.02 -6.81
CA GLU A 11 -24.90 6.37 -6.94
C GLU A 11 -25.30 6.96 -5.59
N CYS A 12 -26.03 6.20 -4.75
CA CYS A 12 -26.57 6.71 -3.48
C CYS A 12 -26.00 6.03 -2.23
N GLY A 13 -25.10 5.05 -2.37
CA GLY A 13 -24.51 4.35 -1.23
C GLY A 13 -25.45 3.41 -0.48
N GLN A 14 -26.67 3.18 -0.95
CA GLN A 14 -27.60 2.26 -0.29
C GLN A 14 -27.07 0.82 -0.33
N LEU A 15 -26.94 0.21 0.85
CA LEU A 15 -26.58 -1.20 0.99
C LEU A 15 -27.81 -2.10 0.80
N ARG A 16 -27.60 -3.22 0.11
CA ARG A 16 -28.62 -4.25 -0.08
C ARG A 16 -28.00 -5.63 -0.20
N THR A 17 -28.83 -6.66 -0.17
CA THR A 17 -28.42 -8.02 -0.51
C THR A 17 -28.88 -8.42 -1.91
N CYS A 18 -28.08 -9.25 -2.60
CA CYS A 18 -28.43 -9.86 -3.87
C CYS A 18 -27.90 -11.30 -3.95
N THR A 19 -28.50 -12.13 -4.79
CA THR A 19 -28.03 -13.50 -5.05
C THR A 19 -27.23 -13.58 -6.35
N ARG A 20 -27.64 -12.81 -7.37
CA ARG A 20 -26.96 -12.74 -8.65
C ARG A 20 -27.25 -11.38 -9.30
N PRO A 21 -26.29 -10.47 -9.39
CA PRO A 21 -26.49 -9.22 -10.13
C PRO A 21 -26.51 -9.48 -11.64
N ARG A 22 -27.20 -8.61 -12.39
CA ARG A 22 -27.14 -8.62 -13.86
C ARG A 22 -25.81 -8.01 -14.31
N ASN A 23 -25.34 -8.38 -15.50
CA ASN A 23 -24.08 -7.84 -16.07
C ASN A 23 -22.92 -7.87 -15.06
N HIS A 24 -22.77 -8.98 -14.33
CA HIS A 24 -21.73 -9.14 -13.33
C HIS A 24 -20.35 -8.99 -13.99
N ILE A 25 -19.55 -8.05 -13.48
CA ILE A 25 -18.18 -7.83 -13.89
C ILE A 25 -17.27 -8.22 -12.74
N GLU A 26 -16.47 -9.26 -12.98
CA GLU A 26 -15.49 -9.77 -12.03
C GLU A 26 -14.28 -8.84 -11.93
N ASP A 27 -13.73 -8.70 -10.72
CA ASP A 27 -12.45 -8.03 -10.49
C ASP A 27 -11.34 -8.71 -11.31
N ASN A 28 -10.32 -7.93 -11.69
CA ASN A 28 -9.11 -8.45 -12.32
C ASN A 28 -8.19 -9.06 -11.25
N TYR A 29 -8.60 -10.21 -10.73
CA TYR A 29 -7.90 -10.93 -9.67
C TYR A 29 -6.42 -11.14 -10.01
N TRP A 30 -5.55 -10.60 -9.15
CA TRP A 30 -4.09 -10.65 -9.28
C TRP A 30 -3.54 -10.18 -10.63
N LEU A 31 -4.23 -9.23 -11.27
CA LEU A 31 -3.90 -8.63 -12.56
C LEU A 31 -3.57 -9.68 -13.62
N ARG A 32 -4.35 -10.76 -13.68
CA ARG A 32 -4.18 -11.83 -14.68
C ARG A 32 -4.70 -11.42 -16.06
N LYS A 33 -5.79 -10.65 -16.11
CA LYS A 33 -6.34 -10.04 -17.33
C LYS A 33 -5.55 -8.74 -17.65
N PRO A 34 -5.57 -8.24 -18.90
CA PRO A 34 -5.01 -6.93 -19.23
C PRO A 34 -5.52 -5.86 -18.27
N VAL A 35 -4.67 -4.90 -17.92
CA VAL A 35 -5.06 -3.82 -17.01
C VAL A 35 -5.53 -2.65 -17.86
N ASP A 36 -6.83 -2.44 -17.86
CA ASP A 36 -7.43 -1.18 -18.32
C ASP A 36 -7.34 -0.14 -17.20
N ARG A 37 -7.52 1.14 -17.56
CA ARG A 37 -7.52 2.25 -16.59
C ARG A 37 -8.73 2.23 -15.65
N ASP A 38 -9.65 1.30 -15.88
CA ASP A 38 -10.93 1.12 -15.17
C ASP A 38 -10.87 -0.03 -14.18
N TRP A 39 -9.76 -0.15 -13.43
CA TRP A 39 -9.68 -1.15 -12.36
C TRP A 39 -10.84 -0.94 -11.37
N HIS A 40 -11.77 -1.89 -11.37
CA HIS A 40 -13.01 -1.86 -10.60
C HIS A 40 -13.03 -3.00 -9.59
N ARG A 41 -13.70 -2.76 -8.46
CA ARG A 41 -14.18 -3.86 -7.61
C ARG A 41 -15.22 -4.67 -8.37
N GLU A 42 -15.48 -5.90 -7.95
CA GLU A 42 -16.60 -6.68 -8.50
C GLU A 42 -17.87 -5.82 -8.52
N THR A 43 -18.50 -5.72 -9.69
CA THR A 43 -19.70 -4.89 -9.87
C THR A 43 -20.80 -5.65 -10.58
N GLY A 44 -22.02 -5.15 -10.43
CA GLY A 44 -23.11 -5.56 -11.31
C GLY A 44 -24.32 -4.66 -11.16
N ASP A 45 -25.31 -4.90 -12.01
CA ASP A 45 -26.50 -4.07 -12.13
C ASP A 45 -27.64 -4.62 -11.28
N LEU A 46 -28.23 -3.75 -10.45
CA LEU A 46 -29.35 -4.06 -9.57
C LEU A 46 -30.33 -2.87 -9.53
N LYS A 47 -31.63 -3.15 -9.36
CA LYS A 47 -32.65 -2.10 -9.16
C LYS A 47 -32.54 -1.49 -7.77
N CYS A 48 -31.90 -0.34 -7.60
CA CYS A 48 -31.72 0.29 -6.30
C CYS A 48 -33.08 0.65 -5.66
N ALA A 49 -33.28 0.29 -4.39
CA ALA A 49 -34.53 0.60 -3.67
C ALA A 49 -34.66 2.10 -3.39
N ASN A 50 -33.54 2.80 -3.21
CA ASN A 50 -33.50 4.23 -2.95
C ASN A 50 -33.59 5.05 -4.26
N CYS A 51 -32.82 4.70 -5.30
CA CYS A 51 -32.89 5.42 -6.58
C CYS A 51 -34.15 5.08 -7.40
N GLY A 52 -34.78 3.93 -7.15
CA GLY A 52 -35.95 3.45 -7.92
C GLY A 52 -35.62 2.89 -9.31
N THR A 53 -34.39 3.07 -9.80
CA THR A 53 -33.90 2.67 -11.13
C THR A 53 -32.86 1.54 -11.05
N VAL A 54 -32.48 0.96 -12.19
CA VAL A 54 -31.36 0.02 -12.28
C VAL A 54 -30.06 0.82 -12.31
N THR A 55 -29.19 0.58 -11.33
CA THR A 55 -27.91 1.28 -11.17
C THR A 55 -26.78 0.26 -11.02
N ARG A 56 -25.54 0.71 -11.23
CA ARG A 56 -24.36 -0.09 -10.91
C ARG A 56 -24.18 -0.19 -9.40
N HIS A 57 -23.80 -1.37 -8.93
CA HIS A 57 -23.51 -1.64 -7.53
C HIS A 57 -22.14 -2.31 -7.38
N ALA A 58 -21.40 -1.90 -6.35
CA ALA A 58 -20.18 -2.56 -5.93
C ALA A 58 -20.54 -3.76 -5.04
N ILE A 59 -20.08 -4.94 -5.42
CA ILE A 59 -20.30 -6.18 -4.68
C ILE A 59 -19.34 -6.21 -3.49
N ILE A 60 -19.90 -6.46 -2.32
CA ILE A 60 -19.16 -6.61 -1.07
C ILE A 60 -19.07 -8.11 -0.80
N LEU A 61 -17.83 -8.60 -0.86
CA LEU A 61 -17.50 -9.97 -0.51
C LEU A 61 -17.71 -10.17 1.00
N PRO A 62 -18.30 -11.30 1.42
CA PRO A 62 -18.61 -11.55 2.82
C PRO A 62 -17.33 -11.72 3.65
N ASP A 63 -17.48 -11.55 4.97
CA ASP A 63 -16.39 -11.79 5.93
C ASP A 63 -15.79 -13.18 5.78
N GLY A 64 -14.46 -13.26 5.82
CA GLY A 64 -13.72 -14.49 5.64
C GLY A 64 -13.58 -14.95 4.18
N HIS A 65 -14.20 -14.26 3.21
CA HIS A 65 -13.95 -14.53 1.81
C HIS A 65 -12.48 -14.26 1.46
N TRP A 66 -11.83 -15.18 0.74
CA TRP A 66 -10.39 -15.11 0.45
C TRP A 66 -9.97 -13.80 -0.25
N ALA A 67 -10.89 -13.24 -1.03
CA ALA A 67 -10.74 -12.01 -1.80
C ALA A 67 -11.31 -10.73 -1.13
N GLN A 68 -11.83 -10.79 0.10
CA GLN A 68 -12.45 -9.62 0.75
C GLN A 68 -11.56 -8.36 0.74
N ASN A 69 -10.27 -8.53 1.03
CA ASN A 69 -9.26 -7.47 1.01
C ASN A 69 -8.35 -7.57 -0.22
N HIS A 70 -8.84 -8.11 -1.34
CA HIS A 70 -8.03 -8.38 -2.52
C HIS A 70 -7.35 -7.09 -3.04
N ALA A 71 -8.05 -5.97 -3.13
CA ALA A 71 -7.47 -4.70 -3.57
C ALA A 71 -6.30 -4.24 -2.69
N GLU A 72 -6.41 -4.39 -1.37
CA GLU A 72 -5.33 -4.03 -0.45
C GLU A 72 -4.15 -5.01 -0.57
N LYS A 73 -4.42 -6.31 -0.66
CA LYS A 73 -3.40 -7.34 -0.90
C LYS A 73 -2.69 -7.10 -2.24
N LEU A 74 -3.42 -6.69 -3.26
CA LEU A 74 -2.90 -6.40 -4.58
C LEU A 74 -2.00 -5.17 -4.55
N ARG A 75 -2.45 -4.07 -3.92
CA ARG A 75 -1.60 -2.89 -3.69
C ARG A 75 -0.32 -3.27 -2.98
N LYS A 76 -0.41 -4.02 -1.88
CA LYS A 76 0.76 -4.54 -1.15
C LYS A 76 1.67 -5.36 -2.09
N ALA A 77 1.14 -6.30 -2.86
CA ALA A 77 1.95 -7.10 -3.79
C ALA A 77 2.63 -6.24 -4.87
N GLY A 78 1.88 -5.32 -5.48
CA GLY A 78 2.38 -4.39 -6.50
C GLY A 78 3.42 -3.40 -6.00
N THR A 79 3.37 -3.07 -4.71
CA THR A 79 4.34 -2.17 -4.05
C THR A 79 5.45 -2.91 -3.30
N GLY A 80 5.55 -4.24 -3.48
CA GLY A 80 6.72 -5.03 -3.06
C GLY A 80 6.55 -5.92 -1.83
N TRP A 81 5.35 -6.10 -1.30
CA TRP A 81 5.12 -7.06 -0.21
C TRP A 81 5.17 -8.50 -0.71
N TYR A 82 5.71 -9.35 0.15
CA TYR A 82 5.75 -10.78 -0.10
C TYR A 82 4.50 -11.46 0.46
N PHE A 83 3.87 -12.28 -0.39
CA PHE A 83 2.80 -13.17 0.00
C PHE A 83 3.22 -14.59 -0.36
N LYS A 84 3.19 -15.51 0.63
CA LYS A 84 3.63 -16.91 0.46
C LYS A 84 2.90 -17.64 -0.67
N ASN A 85 1.68 -17.22 -0.99
CA ASN A 85 0.83 -17.80 -2.03
C ASN A 85 1.01 -17.16 -3.41
N LEU A 86 1.95 -16.23 -3.59
CA LEU A 86 2.28 -15.64 -4.90
C LEU A 86 3.64 -16.14 -5.38
N THR A 87 3.67 -16.69 -6.60
CA THR A 87 4.92 -17.06 -7.26
C THR A 87 5.73 -15.82 -7.63
N ASP A 88 7.03 -15.97 -7.84
CA ASP A 88 7.93 -14.87 -8.24
C ASP A 88 7.48 -14.22 -9.56
N ALA A 89 7.02 -15.04 -10.50
CA ALA A 89 6.44 -14.60 -11.76
C ALA A 89 5.16 -13.79 -11.56
N ASP A 90 4.28 -14.23 -10.65
CA ASP A 90 3.06 -13.46 -10.31
C ASP A 90 3.42 -12.12 -9.69
N ARG A 91 4.37 -12.08 -8.75
CA ARG A 91 4.79 -10.84 -8.10
C ARG A 91 5.37 -9.84 -9.10
N LYS A 92 6.25 -10.30 -9.99
CA LYS A 92 6.82 -9.45 -11.05
C LYS A 92 5.73 -8.89 -11.96
N ARG A 93 4.81 -9.75 -12.43
CA ARG A 93 3.68 -9.32 -13.26
C ARG A 93 2.80 -8.29 -12.55
N ILE A 94 2.46 -8.52 -11.29
CA ILE A 94 1.63 -7.61 -10.50
C ILE A 94 2.36 -6.27 -10.33
N GLN A 95 3.65 -6.26 -10.02
CA GLN A 95 4.44 -5.04 -9.87
C GLN A 95 4.50 -4.22 -11.17
N GLU A 96 4.72 -4.89 -12.30
CA GLU A 96 4.72 -4.22 -13.62
C GLU A 96 3.34 -3.60 -13.89
N ARG A 97 2.27 -4.40 -13.76
CA ARG A 97 0.91 -3.97 -14.12
C ARG A 97 0.26 -3.00 -13.13
N TRP A 98 0.66 -3.01 -11.86
CA TRP A 98 0.11 -2.14 -10.80
C TRP A 98 0.28 -0.65 -11.12
N HIS A 99 1.43 -0.31 -11.71
CA HIS A 99 1.75 1.07 -12.06
C HIS A 99 1.14 1.50 -13.40
N ASP A 100 0.91 0.56 -14.33
CA ASP A 100 0.29 0.84 -15.63
C ASP A 100 -1.21 1.16 -15.51
N GLY A 101 -1.90 0.53 -14.55
CA GLY A 101 -3.36 0.51 -14.49
C GLY A 101 -4.06 1.65 -13.77
N HIS A 102 -3.35 2.42 -12.95
CA HIS A 102 -4.00 3.42 -12.09
C HIS A 102 -3.96 4.81 -12.71
N PRO A 103 -5.08 5.54 -12.76
CA PRO A 103 -5.03 6.99 -12.92
C PRO A 103 -4.27 7.56 -11.72
N ARG A 104 -3.02 7.93 -11.95
CA ARG A 104 -2.16 8.58 -10.96
C ARG A 104 -1.83 9.97 -11.47
N ASN A 105 -1.60 10.87 -10.52
CA ASN A 105 -0.94 12.11 -10.82
C ASN A 105 0.42 11.79 -11.49
N PRO A 106 0.66 12.22 -12.75
CA PRO A 106 1.92 11.94 -13.45
C PRO A 106 3.10 12.70 -12.83
N ARG A 107 2.83 13.70 -11.98
CA ARG A 107 3.80 14.55 -11.27
C ARG A 107 4.08 14.05 -9.86
N THR A 108 4.07 12.74 -9.62
CA THR A 108 4.39 12.19 -8.30
C THR A 108 5.89 12.10 -8.04
N TRP A 109 6.33 12.47 -6.84
CA TRP A 109 7.69 12.25 -6.37
C TRP A 109 7.85 10.85 -5.79
N HIS A 110 8.63 10.04 -6.48
CA HIS A 110 9.06 8.75 -5.98
C HIS A 110 10.28 8.87 -5.08
N GLN A 111 10.34 7.99 -4.09
CA GLN A 111 11.48 7.80 -3.20
C GLN A 111 12.17 6.49 -3.56
N TRP A 112 13.48 6.42 -3.38
CA TRP A 112 14.30 5.22 -3.54
C TRP A 112 15.42 5.22 -2.49
N PHE A 113 16.10 4.09 -2.30
CA PHE A 113 17.28 4.04 -1.44
C PHE A 113 18.52 4.51 -2.20
N ARG A 114 19.42 5.25 -1.54
CA ARG A 114 20.68 5.66 -2.17
C ARG A 114 21.53 4.46 -2.60
N SER A 115 21.49 3.37 -1.83
CA SER A 115 22.14 2.10 -2.20
C SER A 115 21.67 1.58 -3.56
N ASP A 116 20.36 1.62 -3.83
CA ASP A 116 19.78 1.15 -5.10
C ASP A 116 20.17 2.07 -6.26
N GLU A 117 20.30 3.37 -6.00
CA GLU A 117 20.80 4.34 -6.98
C GLU A 117 22.26 4.11 -7.31
N ASP A 118 23.11 3.95 -6.29
CA ASP A 118 24.54 3.69 -6.45
C ASP A 118 24.78 2.35 -7.16
N GLU A 119 24.02 1.31 -6.83
CA GLU A 119 24.05 0.03 -7.54
C GLU A 119 23.64 0.21 -9.01
N ALA A 120 22.54 0.92 -9.27
CA ALA A 120 22.08 1.16 -10.64
C ALA A 120 23.12 1.94 -11.45
N ARG A 121 23.77 2.95 -10.86
CA ARG A 121 24.87 3.69 -11.49
C ARG A 121 26.08 2.80 -11.76
N ALA A 122 26.53 2.04 -10.76
CA ALA A 122 27.68 1.14 -10.90
C ALA A 122 27.45 0.08 -11.98
N ALA A 123 26.21 -0.40 -12.11
CA ALA A 123 25.80 -1.34 -13.15
C ALA A 123 25.48 -0.68 -14.51
N GLY A 124 25.62 0.64 -14.67
CA GLY A 124 25.32 1.35 -15.90
C GLY A 124 23.85 1.36 -16.31
N ARG A 125 22.92 1.12 -15.36
CA ARG A 125 21.48 1.11 -15.62
C ARG A 125 20.97 2.55 -15.77
N THR A 126 19.99 2.75 -16.65
CA THR A 126 19.32 4.05 -16.84
C THR A 126 18.10 4.24 -15.95
N HIS A 127 17.64 3.17 -15.32
CA HIS A 127 16.46 3.15 -14.46
C HIS A 127 16.73 2.35 -13.20
N LEU A 128 16.04 2.71 -12.12
CA LEU A 128 16.03 2.01 -10.84
C LEU A 128 14.60 1.81 -10.35
N ARG A 129 14.40 0.93 -9.36
CA ARG A 129 13.09 0.70 -8.76
C ARG A 129 12.94 1.60 -7.53
N ALA A 130 11.91 2.43 -7.52
CA ALA A 130 11.52 3.20 -6.34
C ALA A 130 11.12 2.26 -5.18
N VAL A 131 10.98 2.82 -3.98
CA VAL A 131 10.45 2.14 -2.79
C VAL A 131 9.10 1.47 -3.10
N CYS A 132 8.23 2.14 -3.86
CA CYS A 132 6.94 1.59 -4.29
C CYS A 132 7.01 0.60 -5.46
N LYS A 133 8.22 0.26 -5.93
CA LYS A 133 8.51 -0.61 -7.09
C LYS A 133 8.17 -0.04 -8.47
N ALA A 134 7.78 1.23 -8.57
CA ALA A 134 7.74 1.93 -9.84
C ALA A 134 9.14 1.99 -10.46
N LEU A 135 9.23 1.86 -11.79
CA LEU A 135 10.47 2.07 -12.52
C LEU A 135 10.66 3.57 -12.75
N VAL A 136 11.76 4.13 -12.25
CA VAL A 136 12.05 5.57 -12.36
C VAL A 136 13.43 5.76 -13.00
N PRO A 137 13.64 6.85 -13.77
CA PRO A 137 14.95 7.13 -14.33
C PRO A 137 15.99 7.39 -13.23
N VAL A 138 17.22 6.93 -13.43
CA VAL A 138 18.33 7.26 -12.53
C VAL A 138 18.59 8.77 -12.60
N PRO A 139 18.56 9.50 -11.47
CA PRO A 139 18.78 10.94 -11.46
C PRO A 139 20.14 11.33 -12.05
N LYS A 140 20.19 12.46 -12.77
CA LYS A 140 21.47 13.00 -13.23
C LYS A 140 22.18 13.62 -12.02
N ARG A 141 23.51 13.46 -11.92
CA ARG A 141 24.34 14.07 -10.85
C ARG A 141 24.50 15.59 -10.98
N THR A 142 23.71 16.23 -11.84
CA THR A 142 23.68 17.67 -11.99
C THR A 142 22.96 18.28 -10.80
N TRP A 143 23.71 19.03 -10.00
CA TRP A 143 23.26 19.89 -8.90
C TRP A 143 22.10 20.85 -9.26
N GLU A 144 21.77 20.98 -10.55
CA GLU A 144 20.68 21.81 -11.09
C GLU A 144 19.30 21.11 -11.08
N GLN A 145 19.20 19.82 -10.77
CA GLN A 145 17.89 19.20 -10.61
C GLN A 145 17.29 19.55 -9.25
N ARG A 146 16.58 20.68 -9.23
CA ARG A 146 15.53 21.09 -8.27
C ARG A 146 14.37 20.08 -8.12
N TYR A 147 14.58 18.80 -8.42
CA TYR A 147 13.59 17.76 -8.23
C TYR A 147 13.76 17.16 -6.83
N PRO A 148 12.79 17.32 -5.92
CA PRO A 148 12.87 16.83 -4.54
C PRO A 148 12.62 15.31 -4.43
N SER A 149 12.93 14.57 -5.49
CA SER A 149 13.00 13.12 -5.47
C SER A 149 14.32 12.73 -4.81
N GLY A 150 14.26 12.52 -3.49
CA GLY A 150 15.43 12.26 -2.66
C GLY A 150 15.68 10.77 -2.48
N GLY A 151 16.92 10.35 -2.68
CA GLY A 151 17.40 9.07 -2.17
C GLY A 151 17.34 9.06 -0.64
N LEU A 152 16.66 8.08 -0.07
CA LEU A 152 16.62 7.81 1.36
C LEU A 152 17.96 7.22 1.80
N ASP A 153 18.55 7.82 2.83
CA ASP A 153 19.74 7.32 3.52
C ASP A 153 19.40 6.30 4.61
N SER A 154 18.15 6.31 5.09
CA SER A 154 17.69 5.51 6.23
C SER A 154 16.18 5.33 6.20
N ASP A 155 15.70 4.25 6.79
CA ASP A 155 14.29 3.87 6.95
C ASP A 155 13.58 4.65 8.07
N VAL A 156 13.69 5.97 8.04
CA VAL A 156 13.01 6.85 9.01
C VAL A 156 11.57 7.08 8.56
N LEU A 157 10.65 7.20 9.52
CA LEU A 157 9.26 7.61 9.27
C LEU A 157 9.24 8.90 8.43
N VAL A 158 8.66 8.81 7.24
CA VAL A 158 8.58 9.91 6.31
C VAL A 158 7.23 10.59 6.51
N LYS A 159 7.25 11.77 7.13
CA LYS A 159 6.08 12.66 7.12
C LYS A 159 5.81 13.11 5.68
N PRO A 160 4.54 13.10 5.24
CA PRO A 160 4.19 13.70 3.96
C PRO A 160 4.70 15.14 3.90
N ARG A 161 5.52 15.45 2.90
CA ARG A 161 5.86 16.82 2.56
C ARG A 161 4.77 17.32 1.64
N VAL A 162 3.94 18.21 2.17
CA VAL A 162 3.03 19.01 1.35
C VAL A 162 3.87 20.16 0.84
N TYR A 163 4.26 20.06 -0.42
CA TYR A 163 4.66 21.24 -1.17
C TYR A 163 3.38 21.76 -1.80
N ASP A 164 3.17 23.07 -1.78
CA ASP A 164 2.04 23.74 -2.44
C ASP A 164 2.58 24.45 -3.69
N PRO A 165 3.01 23.71 -4.73
CA PRO A 165 3.38 24.33 -5.99
C PRO A 165 2.11 24.80 -6.68
N GLU A 166 2.20 25.91 -7.43
CA GLU A 166 1.19 26.20 -8.43
C GLU A 166 1.04 24.98 -9.35
N PRO A 167 -0.21 24.54 -9.63
CA PRO A 167 -0.46 23.45 -10.56
C PRO A 167 0.19 23.73 -11.91
N ASP A 168 0.65 22.67 -12.60
CA ASP A 168 1.14 22.83 -13.96
C ASP A 168 0.01 23.22 -14.94
N ALA A 169 0.35 23.42 -16.21
CA ALA A 169 -0.62 23.83 -17.24
C ALA A 169 -1.80 22.84 -17.40
N ASP A 170 -1.63 21.59 -16.97
CA ASP A 170 -2.64 20.53 -17.00
C ASP A 170 -3.40 20.41 -15.66
N GLY A 171 -3.13 21.29 -14.70
CA GLY A 171 -3.74 21.32 -13.37
C GLY A 171 -3.15 20.32 -12.37
N TRP A 172 -1.99 19.73 -12.65
CA TRP A 172 -1.36 18.78 -11.74
C TRP A 172 -0.37 19.45 -10.79
N GLU A 173 -0.57 19.21 -9.50
CA GLU A 173 0.40 19.57 -8.46
C GLU A 173 1.49 18.50 -8.34
N TYR A 174 2.71 18.92 -8.00
CA TYR A 174 3.75 17.97 -7.64
C TYR A 174 3.56 17.48 -6.20
N VAL A 175 3.20 16.21 -6.06
CA VAL A 175 2.91 15.59 -4.76
C VAL A 175 3.76 14.36 -4.52
N GLN A 176 3.96 13.95 -3.27
CA GLN A 176 4.66 12.70 -2.98
C GLN A 176 3.85 11.48 -3.43
N CYS A 177 4.54 10.46 -3.94
CA CYS A 177 3.92 9.20 -4.29
C CYS A 177 3.34 8.53 -3.04
N VAL A 178 2.01 8.39 -2.99
CA VAL A 178 1.29 7.79 -1.86
C VAL A 178 1.77 6.36 -1.55
N ASP A 179 2.09 5.58 -2.58
CA ASP A 179 2.64 4.23 -2.40
C ASP A 179 4.05 4.24 -1.78
N CYS A 180 4.90 5.21 -2.16
CA CYS A 180 6.23 5.38 -1.54
C CYS A 180 6.09 5.80 -0.08
N LEU A 181 5.18 6.72 0.24
CA LEU A 181 4.92 7.14 1.61
C LEU A 181 4.40 6.00 2.48
N TYR A 182 3.42 5.25 1.97
CA TYR A 182 2.90 4.10 2.69
C TYR A 182 3.98 3.05 2.95
N ARG A 183 4.79 2.73 1.93
CA ARG A 183 5.85 1.71 2.05
C ARG A 183 6.99 2.16 2.96
N SER A 184 7.51 3.38 2.79
CA SER A 184 8.58 3.90 3.65
C SER A 184 8.15 3.93 5.12
N ASN A 185 6.93 4.38 5.42
CA ASN A 185 6.42 4.36 6.79
C ASN A 185 6.26 2.95 7.35
N GLN A 186 5.84 1.98 6.53
CA GLN A 186 5.76 0.58 6.97
C GLN A 186 7.15 -0.02 7.24
N ILE A 187 8.14 0.25 6.38
CA ILE A 187 9.51 -0.21 6.63
C ILE A 187 10.04 0.40 7.92
N ALA A 188 9.86 1.71 8.12
CA ALA A 188 10.29 2.39 9.34
C ALA A 188 9.65 1.81 10.62
N ILE A 189 8.35 1.50 10.58
CA ILE A 189 7.67 0.84 11.71
C ILE A 189 8.22 -0.56 11.96
N ASP A 190 8.44 -1.34 10.90
CA ASP A 190 8.97 -2.70 11.02
C ASP A 190 10.40 -2.69 11.60
N GLU A 191 11.22 -1.71 11.26
CA GLU A 191 12.55 -1.52 11.85
C GLU A 191 12.50 -1.10 13.31
N GLN A 192 11.64 -0.13 13.67
CA GLN A 192 11.45 0.26 15.06
C GLN A 192 10.96 -0.91 15.92
N ARG A 193 10.06 -1.75 15.38
CA ARG A 193 9.61 -2.98 16.05
C ARG A 193 10.75 -3.97 16.23
N LYS A 194 11.62 -4.11 15.24
CA LYS A 194 12.80 -4.98 15.33
C LYS A 194 13.78 -4.46 16.38
N GLU A 195 14.10 -3.16 16.36
CA GLU A 195 14.96 -2.52 17.35
C GLU A 195 14.41 -2.69 18.77
N LEU A 196 13.11 -2.44 18.96
CA LEU A 196 12.43 -2.64 20.24
C LEU A 196 12.53 -4.11 20.68
N LYS A 197 12.28 -5.06 19.78
CA LYS A 197 12.41 -6.49 20.09
C LYS A 197 13.84 -6.85 20.51
N ASP A 198 14.85 -6.38 19.78
CA ASP A 198 16.25 -6.66 20.08
C ASP A 198 16.64 -6.07 21.45
N LYS A 199 16.15 -4.86 21.77
CA LYS A 199 16.31 -4.25 23.10
C LYS A 199 15.60 -5.03 24.19
N LEU A 200 14.37 -5.47 23.98
CA LEU A 200 13.63 -6.28 24.96
C LEU A 200 14.35 -7.61 25.23
N LEU A 201 14.93 -8.25 24.21
CA LEU A 201 15.74 -9.45 24.38
C LEU A 201 17.03 -9.18 25.17
N GLU A 202 17.69 -8.05 24.90
CA GLU A 202 18.86 -7.59 25.66
C GLU A 202 18.51 -7.42 27.15
N TYR A 203 17.39 -6.77 27.45
CA TYR A 203 16.90 -6.59 28.82
C TYR A 203 16.46 -7.92 29.46
N ALA A 204 15.82 -8.80 28.70
CA ALA A 204 15.42 -10.13 29.16
C ALA A 204 16.64 -10.92 29.67
N GLY A 205 17.78 -10.84 28.96
CA GLY A 205 19.04 -11.46 29.37
C GLY A 205 19.68 -10.84 30.63
N LYS A 206 19.25 -9.64 31.03
CA LYS A 206 19.73 -8.90 32.20
C LYS A 206 18.75 -8.95 33.38
N LEU A 207 17.58 -9.58 33.25
CA LEU A 207 16.52 -9.56 34.28
C LEU A 207 17.01 -10.02 35.66
N SER A 208 17.90 -10.99 35.73
CA SER A 208 18.47 -11.50 37.00
C SER A 208 19.41 -10.51 37.69
N THR A 209 19.83 -9.45 37.00
CA THR A 209 20.71 -8.39 37.51
C THR A 209 19.97 -7.10 37.87
N LEU A 210 18.67 -7.02 37.58
CA LEU A 210 17.86 -5.85 37.91
C LEU A 210 17.51 -5.83 39.39
N ASP A 211 17.46 -4.63 39.97
CA ASP A 211 16.99 -4.45 41.33
C ASP A 211 15.45 -4.65 41.42
N PRO A 212 14.91 -4.99 42.60
CA PRO A 212 13.48 -5.26 42.76
C PRO A 212 12.55 -4.11 42.37
N ALA A 213 12.95 -2.84 42.54
CA ALA A 213 12.09 -1.70 42.23
C ALA A 213 11.92 -1.55 40.72
N THR A 214 13.01 -1.73 39.96
CA THR A 214 12.96 -1.74 38.49
C THR A 214 12.09 -2.89 37.96
N VAL A 215 12.17 -4.08 38.57
CA VAL A 215 11.34 -5.23 38.19
C VAL A 215 9.85 -4.95 38.40
N ILE A 216 9.47 -4.39 39.56
CA ILE A 216 8.07 -4.04 39.85
C ILE A 216 7.54 -3.03 38.82
N SER A 217 8.30 -1.96 38.55
CA SER A 217 7.90 -0.94 37.59
C SER A 217 7.70 -1.49 36.18
N LEU A 218 8.58 -2.39 35.71
CA LEU A 218 8.43 -3.00 34.39
C LEU A 218 7.19 -3.89 34.31
N VAL A 219 6.91 -4.68 35.35
CA VAL A 219 5.71 -5.53 35.41
C VAL A 219 4.43 -4.70 35.36
N GLU A 220 4.40 -3.55 36.04
CA GLU A 220 3.25 -2.62 35.99
C GLU A 220 3.06 -2.05 34.58
N GLN A 221 4.12 -1.55 33.94
CA GLN A 221 4.04 -1.02 32.58
C GLN A 221 3.56 -2.06 31.55
N PHE A 222 3.98 -3.34 31.70
CA PHE A 222 3.48 -4.40 30.83
C PHE A 222 1.98 -4.69 31.05
N ARG A 223 1.52 -4.69 32.31
CA ARG A 223 0.10 -4.90 32.63
C ARG A 223 -0.78 -3.78 32.09
N ASP A 224 -0.34 -2.53 32.22
CA ASP A 224 -1.07 -1.38 31.68
C ASP A 224 -1.16 -1.48 30.15
N ALA A 225 -0.06 -1.85 29.48
CA ALA A 225 -0.04 -2.04 28.04
C ALA A 225 -0.90 -3.22 27.54
N GLU A 226 -1.11 -4.25 28.36
CA GLU A 226 -2.03 -5.36 28.07
C GLU A 226 -3.50 -4.98 28.26
N ALA A 227 -3.80 -4.07 29.20
CA ALA A 227 -5.16 -3.61 29.47
C ALA A 227 -5.70 -2.65 28.38
N ASP A 228 -4.80 -1.99 27.64
CA ASP A 228 -5.13 -1.06 26.55
C ASP A 228 -5.31 -1.74 25.18
N GLN A 229 -5.15 -3.07 25.09
CA GLN A 229 -5.33 -3.86 23.85
C GLN A 229 -6.72 -4.51 23.75
#